data_AF-A0A063C8M2-F1
#
_entry.id   AF-A0A063C8M2-F1
#
_cell.length_a   1.000
_cell.length_b   1.000
_cell.length_c   1.000
_cell.angle_alpha   90.00
_cell.angle_beta   90.00
_cell.angle_gamma   90.00
#
_symmetry.space_group_name_H-M   'P 1'
#
loop_
_entity.id
_entity.type
_entity.pdbx_description
1 polymer ?
#
loop_
_entity_poly.entity_id
_entity_poly.type
_entity_poly.pdbx_seq_one_letter_code
_entity_poly.pdbx_strand_id
1 'polypeptide(L)'
;MREKERVRLKRFFPRQSALGVPPASQAELREFTEILDPEADGFATFEPFFAICALKFHARERDGSEAARRAQVDEAYRLFTNGQEGPITLAHLKRVAAVLREDVDDEVLKDMILEANGGAGVARGVRMDEFDEVMRSAGVWR
;
A
#
# COMPACT_ATOMS: atom_id res chain seq x y z
N MET A 1 1.97 -31.71 -30.99
CA MET A 1 1.52 -30.62 -30.09
C MET A 1 2.59 -29.56 -30.11
N ARG A 2 2.25 -28.29 -30.39
CA ARG A 2 3.21 -27.28 -30.88
C ARG A 2 4.03 -26.72 -29.73
N GLU A 3 5.35 -26.71 -29.90
CA GLU A 3 6.39 -26.14 -29.02
C GLU A 3 6.24 -24.63 -28.69
N LYS A 4 5.13 -23.99 -29.10
CA LYS A 4 4.91 -22.54 -29.04
C LYS A 4 4.18 -22.05 -27.78
N GLU A 5 3.77 -22.93 -26.86
CA GLU A 5 3.03 -22.58 -25.63
C GLU A 5 3.82 -22.86 -24.33
N ARG A 6 5.15 -22.93 -24.41
CA ARG A 6 6.00 -23.19 -23.25
C ARG A 6 6.80 -21.95 -22.83
N VAL A 7 6.77 -21.63 -21.53
CA VAL A 7 7.45 -20.49 -20.94
C VAL A 7 8.77 -20.94 -20.31
N ARG A 8 9.89 -20.35 -20.74
CA ARG A 8 11.22 -20.69 -20.21
C ARG A 8 11.45 -20.04 -18.84
N LEU A 9 11.50 -20.85 -17.78
CA LEU A 9 11.54 -20.39 -16.39
C LEU A 9 12.81 -19.62 -16.02
N LYS A 10 13.97 -20.01 -16.56
CA LYS A 10 15.27 -19.31 -16.36
C LYS A 10 15.26 -17.84 -16.81
N ARG A 11 14.33 -17.43 -17.68
CA ARG A 11 14.17 -16.04 -18.13
C ARG A 11 13.10 -15.26 -17.37
N PHE A 12 12.26 -15.96 -16.61
CA PHE A 12 11.08 -15.38 -15.95
C PHE A 12 11.37 -14.92 -14.52
N PHE A 13 12.04 -15.74 -13.71
CA PHE A 13 12.33 -15.40 -12.31
C PHE A 13 13.18 -14.13 -12.13
N PRO A 14 14.19 -13.83 -12.98
CA PRO A 14 14.89 -12.55 -12.93
C PRO A 14 13.99 -11.36 -13.31
N ARG A 15 13.02 -11.56 -14.21
CA ARG A 15 12.07 -10.51 -14.63
C ARG A 15 10.99 -10.23 -13.59
N GLN A 16 10.62 -11.21 -12.75
CA GLN A 16 9.69 -10.96 -11.63
C GLN A 16 10.21 -9.86 -10.68
N SER A 17 11.52 -9.82 -10.45
CA SER A 17 12.18 -8.76 -9.66
C SER A 17 12.08 -7.39 -10.36
N ALA A 18 12.21 -7.35 -11.69
CA ALA A 18 12.09 -6.13 -12.49
C ALA A 18 10.64 -5.63 -12.64
N LEU A 19 9.65 -6.51 -12.50
CA LEU A 19 8.21 -6.17 -12.51
C LEU A 19 7.68 -5.77 -11.13
N GLY A 20 8.55 -5.74 -10.10
CA GLY A 20 8.19 -5.43 -8.72
C GLY A 20 7.41 -6.55 -8.01
N VAL A 21 7.59 -7.81 -8.43
CA VAL A 21 6.96 -9.02 -7.84
C VAL A 21 8.02 -10.02 -7.39
N PRO A 22 8.97 -9.64 -6.52
CA PRO A 22 9.94 -10.62 -6.04
C PRO A 22 9.20 -11.80 -5.38
N PRO A 23 9.70 -13.04 -5.50
CA PRO A 23 9.20 -14.12 -4.65
C PRO A 23 9.36 -13.71 -3.18
N ALA A 24 8.31 -13.91 -2.39
CA ALA A 24 8.24 -13.56 -0.99
C ALA A 24 9.27 -14.33 -0.16
N SER A 25 9.68 -15.51 -0.62
CA SER A 25 10.79 -16.25 -0.04
C SER A 25 11.44 -17.21 -1.04
N GLN A 26 12.63 -17.70 -0.70
CA GLN A 26 13.30 -18.76 -1.45
C GLN A 26 12.53 -20.09 -1.40
N ALA A 27 11.69 -20.31 -0.37
CA ALA A 27 10.83 -21.49 -0.26
C ALA A 27 9.67 -21.45 -1.27
N GLU A 28 9.01 -20.29 -1.38
CA GLU A 28 7.94 -20.05 -2.37
C GLU A 28 8.47 -20.22 -3.80
N LEU A 29 9.68 -19.74 -4.08
CA LEU A 29 10.32 -19.92 -5.39
C LEU A 29 10.54 -21.39 -5.73
N ARG A 30 10.93 -22.21 -4.75
CA ARG A 30 11.11 -23.67 -4.93
C ARG A 30 9.80 -24.35 -5.22
N GLU A 31 8.76 -24.05 -4.44
CA GLU A 31 7.41 -24.60 -4.62
C GLU A 31 6.86 -24.28 -6.02
N PHE A 32 6.97 -23.03 -6.48
CA PHE A 32 6.55 -22.68 -7.84
C PHE A 32 7.36 -23.38 -8.92
N THR A 33 8.66 -23.62 -8.69
CA THR A 33 9.48 -24.34 -9.66
C THR A 33 9.04 -25.80 -9.75
N GLU A 34 8.74 -26.44 -8.63
CA GLU A 34 8.23 -27.82 -8.60
C GLU A 34 6.84 -27.95 -9.26
N ILE A 35 5.97 -26.96 -9.05
CA ILE A 35 4.63 -26.92 -9.69
C ILE A 35 4.72 -26.68 -11.20
N LEU A 36 5.62 -25.78 -11.62
CA LEU A 36 5.72 -25.34 -13.01
C LEU A 36 6.59 -26.25 -13.88
N ASP A 37 7.51 -26.98 -13.29
CA ASP A 37 8.51 -27.79 -13.98
C ASP A 37 8.79 -29.10 -13.22
N PRO A 38 7.78 -30.00 -13.09
CA PRO A 38 7.95 -31.27 -12.39
C PRO A 38 8.96 -32.20 -13.09
N GLU A 39 9.19 -32.00 -14.39
CA GLU A 39 10.15 -32.78 -15.19
C GLU A 39 11.57 -32.19 -15.20
N ALA A 40 11.78 -31.04 -14.55
CA ALA A 40 13.05 -30.32 -14.48
C ALA A 40 13.67 -30.01 -15.86
N ASP A 41 12.84 -29.78 -16.88
CA ASP A 41 13.29 -29.48 -18.25
C ASP A 41 13.48 -27.97 -18.50
N GLY A 42 13.09 -27.14 -17.53
CA GLY A 42 13.24 -25.69 -17.51
C GLY A 42 12.10 -24.92 -18.19
N PHE A 43 10.98 -25.59 -18.51
CA PHE A 43 9.86 -25.00 -19.23
C PHE A 43 8.51 -25.32 -18.59
N ALA A 44 7.74 -24.28 -18.29
CA ALA A 44 6.34 -24.41 -17.87
C ALA A 44 5.39 -24.40 -19.05
N THR A 45 4.26 -25.11 -18.95
CA THR A 45 3.11 -24.89 -19.83
C THR A 45 2.43 -23.56 -19.50
N PHE A 46 1.71 -22.99 -20.46
CA PHE A 46 1.12 -21.67 -20.32
C PHE A 46 0.06 -21.61 -19.22
N GLU A 47 -0.81 -22.62 -19.07
CA GLU A 47 -1.91 -22.56 -18.10
C GLU A 47 -1.43 -22.51 -16.63
N PRO A 48 -0.53 -23.41 -16.15
CA PRO A 48 0.01 -23.34 -14.80
C PRO A 48 0.81 -22.05 -14.56
N PHE A 49 1.56 -21.61 -15.58
CA PHE A 49 2.29 -20.35 -15.54
C PHE A 49 1.35 -19.15 -15.36
N PHE A 50 0.26 -19.10 -16.12
CA PHE A 50 -0.74 -18.04 -16.04
C PHE A 50 -1.44 -18.04 -14.69
N ALA A 51 -1.79 -19.21 -14.14
CA ALA A 51 -2.41 -19.33 -12.82
C ALA A 51 -1.51 -18.77 -11.70
N ILE A 52 -0.21 -19.10 -11.71
CA ILE A 52 0.75 -18.55 -10.75
C ILE A 52 0.93 -17.04 -10.96
N CYS A 53 0.97 -16.56 -12.21
CA CYS A 53 1.02 -15.13 -12.48
C CYS A 53 -0.20 -14.39 -11.94
N ALA A 54 -1.42 -14.90 -12.18
CA ALA A 54 -2.66 -14.32 -11.67
C ALA A 54 -2.68 -14.32 -10.13
N LEU A 55 -2.28 -15.42 -9.50
CA LEU A 55 -2.17 -15.52 -8.04
C LEU A 55 -1.20 -14.46 -7.49
N LYS A 56 -0.02 -14.30 -8.10
CA LYS A 56 0.97 -13.29 -7.66
C LYS A 56 0.50 -11.86 -7.92
N PHE A 57 -0.21 -11.60 -9.02
CA PHE A 57 -0.78 -10.28 -9.29
C PHE A 57 -1.85 -9.92 -8.25
N HIS A 58 -2.76 -10.83 -7.94
CA HIS A 58 -3.76 -10.63 -6.88
C HIS A 58 -3.14 -10.56 -5.49
N ALA A 59 -2.06 -11.31 -5.24
CA ALA A 59 -1.30 -11.19 -4.01
C ALA A 59 -0.69 -9.80 -3.89
N ARG A 60 -0.09 -9.22 -4.94
CA ARG A 60 0.44 -7.83 -4.90
C ARG A 60 -0.60 -6.76 -4.69
N GLU A 61 -1.78 -6.88 -5.28
CA GLU A 61 -2.89 -5.97 -4.97
C GLU A 61 -3.23 -6.02 -3.48
N ARG A 62 -2.98 -7.16 -2.82
CA ARG A 62 -3.05 -7.32 -1.37
C ARG A 62 -1.74 -7.01 -0.62
N ASP A 63 -0.56 -7.05 -1.25
CA ASP A 63 0.79 -6.95 -0.67
C ASP A 63 1.48 -5.57 -0.86
N GLY A 64 0.85 -4.69 -1.66
CA GLY A 64 0.73 -3.26 -1.30
C GLY A 64 0.04 -3.04 0.06
N SER A 65 -0.27 -4.16 0.74
CA SER A 65 -0.45 -4.46 2.14
C SER A 65 -1.03 -3.35 2.97
N GLU A 66 -2.22 -3.65 3.49
CA GLU A 66 -2.77 -3.03 4.67
C GLU A 66 -1.72 -2.74 5.75
N ALA A 67 -0.69 -3.57 5.90
CA ALA A 67 0.45 -3.34 6.78
C ALA A 67 1.36 -2.17 6.34
N ALA A 68 1.79 -2.13 5.08
CA ALA A 68 2.57 -1.01 4.54
C ALA A 68 1.75 0.30 4.55
N ARG A 69 0.45 0.21 4.25
CA ARG A 69 -0.48 1.33 4.36
C ARG A 69 -0.64 1.79 5.80
N ARG A 70 -0.81 0.88 6.75
CA ARG A 70 -0.91 1.20 8.18
C ARG A 70 0.36 1.90 8.66
N ALA A 71 1.53 1.45 8.23
CA ALA A 71 2.80 2.11 8.55
C ALA A 71 2.88 3.54 7.98
N GLN A 72 2.42 3.76 6.73
CA GLN A 72 2.38 5.10 6.12
C GLN A 72 1.39 6.03 6.83
N VAL A 73 0.21 5.51 7.20
CA VAL A 73 -0.78 6.25 7.99
C VAL A 73 -0.22 6.62 9.36
N ASP A 74 0.40 5.69 10.07
CA ASP A 74 1.03 5.92 11.38
C ASP A 74 2.13 6.99 11.29
N GLU A 75 3.00 6.90 10.29
CA GLU A 75 4.08 7.86 10.07
C GLU A 75 3.53 9.25 9.79
N ALA A 76 2.60 9.38 8.83
CA ALA A 76 1.96 10.63 8.51
C ALA A 76 1.24 11.23 9.73
N TYR A 77 0.48 10.41 10.46
CA TYR A 77 -0.23 10.83 11.66
C TYR A 77 0.73 11.39 12.72
N ARG A 78 1.87 10.72 12.94
CA ARG A 78 2.92 11.23 13.86
C ARG A 78 3.53 12.55 13.39
N LEU A 79 3.69 12.77 12.09
CA LEU A 79 4.17 14.05 11.56
C LEU A 79 3.19 15.18 11.88
N PHE A 80 1.89 14.95 11.72
CA PHE A 80 0.87 15.93 12.08
C PHE A 80 0.87 16.21 13.60
N THR A 81 0.91 15.17 14.44
CA THR A 81 0.92 15.34 15.92
C THR A 81 2.28 15.76 16.49
N ASN A 82 3.32 15.89 15.66
CA ASN A 82 4.70 16.13 16.11
C ASN A 82 5.16 15.09 17.16
N GLY A 83 4.75 13.83 16.96
CA GLY A 83 5.06 12.72 17.86
C GLY A 83 4.35 12.72 19.21
N GLN A 84 3.40 13.63 19.45
CA GLN A 84 2.54 13.60 20.63
C GLN A 84 1.46 12.52 20.48
N GLU A 85 1.14 11.83 21.56
CA GLU A 85 -0.01 10.92 21.62
C GLU A 85 -1.32 11.71 21.63
N GLY A 86 -2.34 11.17 20.95
CA GLY A 86 -3.68 11.76 20.92
C GLY A 86 -4.14 12.22 19.53
N PRO A 87 -5.30 12.92 19.47
CA PRO A 87 -5.90 13.35 18.21
C PRO A 87 -5.11 14.46 17.52
N ILE A 88 -5.28 14.61 16.21
CA ILE A 88 -4.84 15.82 15.50
C ILE A 88 -5.74 16.97 15.94
N THR A 89 -5.13 18.02 16.50
CA THR A 89 -5.82 19.20 17.01
C THR A 89 -5.68 20.39 16.06
N LEU A 90 -6.47 21.44 16.30
CA LEU A 90 -6.36 22.70 15.56
C LEU A 90 -4.94 23.29 15.64
N ALA A 91 -4.30 23.20 16.81
CA ALA A 91 -2.92 23.67 16.98
C ALA A 91 -1.93 22.89 16.10
N HIS A 92 -2.18 21.61 15.86
CA HIS A 92 -1.36 20.80 14.97
C HIS A 92 -1.50 21.25 13.52
N LEU A 93 -2.73 21.48 13.04
CA LEU A 93 -2.97 21.95 11.67
C LEU A 93 -2.39 23.35 11.43
N LYS A 94 -2.55 24.29 12.38
CA LYS A 94 -1.94 25.62 12.29
C LYS A 94 -0.42 25.57 12.13
N ARG A 95 0.24 24.68 12.88
CA ARG A 95 1.68 24.47 12.78
C ARG A 95 2.07 23.91 11.41
N VAL A 96 1.30 22.95 10.88
CA VAL A 96 1.55 22.39 9.55
C VAL A 96 1.37 23.46 8.47
N ALA A 97 0.29 24.26 8.50
CA ALA A 97 0.07 25.37 7.58
C ALA A 97 1.22 26.39 7.61
N ALA A 98 1.70 26.75 8.81
CA ALA A 98 2.85 27.65 8.97
C ALA A 98 4.15 27.07 8.38
N VAL A 99 4.38 25.75 8.53
CA VAL A 99 5.54 25.06 7.92
C VAL A 99 5.44 25.05 6.40
N LEU A 100 4.25 24.84 5.86
CA LEU A 100 3.98 24.86 4.42
C LEU A 100 3.92 26.29 3.85
N ARG A 101 3.97 27.33 4.70
CA ARG A 101 3.82 28.74 4.35
C ARG A 101 2.49 29.03 3.65
N GLU A 102 1.45 28.28 4.01
CA GLU A 102 0.09 28.52 3.57
C GLU A 102 -0.61 29.43 4.59
N ASP A 103 -1.26 30.48 4.08
CA ASP A 103 -2.09 31.37 4.88
C ASP A 103 -3.52 30.81 4.89
N VAL A 104 -3.86 30.11 5.97
CA VAL A 104 -5.15 29.43 6.12
C VAL A 104 -5.82 29.95 7.38
N ASP A 105 -7.04 30.45 7.23
CA ASP A 105 -7.81 31.00 8.33
C ASP A 105 -8.18 29.93 9.37
N ASP A 106 -8.25 30.36 10.63
CA ASP A 106 -8.67 29.53 11.76
C ASP A 106 -10.02 28.85 11.53
N GLU A 107 -10.96 29.51 10.85
CA GLU A 107 -12.28 28.94 10.54
C GLU A 107 -12.17 27.80 9.53
N VAL A 108 -11.34 27.94 8.50
CA VAL A 108 -11.10 26.87 7.51
C VAL A 108 -10.45 25.66 8.18
N LEU A 109 -9.50 25.88 9.09
CA LEU A 109 -8.87 24.79 9.84
C LEU A 109 -9.83 24.09 10.80
N LYS A 110 -10.82 24.81 11.36
CA LYS A 110 -11.89 24.21 12.16
C LYS A 110 -12.82 23.37 11.29
N ASP A 111 -13.19 23.88 10.12
CA ASP A 111 -14.04 23.17 9.16
C ASP A 111 -13.36 21.88 8.68
N MET A 112 -12.05 21.90 8.42
CA MET A 112 -11.28 20.68 8.09
C MET A 112 -11.36 19.61 9.19
N ILE A 113 -11.32 20.01 10.46
CA ILE A 113 -11.46 19.06 11.59
C ILE A 113 -12.87 18.51 11.66
N LEU A 114 -13.89 19.36 11.47
CA LEU A 114 -15.29 18.96 11.52
C LEU A 114 -15.64 18.01 10.37
N GLU A 115 -15.15 18.28 9.17
CA GLU A 115 -15.31 17.40 8.02
C GLU A 115 -14.66 16.04 8.27
N ALA A 116 -13.42 16.03 8.78
CA ALA A 116 -12.69 14.80 9.05
C ALA A 116 -13.30 13.96 10.19
N ASN A 117 -13.88 14.60 11.21
CA ASN A 117 -14.39 13.92 12.40
C ASN A 117 -15.91 13.74 12.43
N GLY A 118 -16.59 13.98 11.31
CA GLY A 118 -18.03 13.83 11.18
C GLY A 118 -18.84 14.80 12.06
N GLY A 119 -18.30 15.98 12.34
CA GLY A 119 -19.00 17.03 13.08
C GLY A 119 -19.05 16.86 14.59
N ALA A 120 -18.22 15.97 15.17
CA ALA A 120 -18.22 15.69 16.61
C ALA A 120 -17.59 16.81 17.47
N GLY A 121 -17.25 17.95 16.87
CA GLY A 121 -16.70 19.11 17.52
C GLY A 121 -15.17 19.19 17.42
N VAL A 122 -14.67 20.43 17.33
CA VAL A 122 -13.24 20.73 17.10
C VAL A 122 -12.36 20.29 18.26
N ALA A 123 -12.87 20.38 19.50
CA ALA A 123 -12.11 20.04 20.72
C ALA A 123 -11.71 18.56 20.78
N ARG A 124 -12.47 17.69 20.10
CA ARG A 124 -12.23 16.25 20.03
C ARG A 124 -11.09 15.91 19.07
N GLY A 125 -10.83 16.79 18.10
CA GLY A 125 -9.83 16.59 17.05
C GLY A 125 -10.16 15.42 16.11
N VAL A 126 -9.16 15.00 15.34
CA VAL A 126 -9.25 13.91 14.36
C VAL A 126 -8.46 12.71 14.87
N ARG A 127 -9.10 11.54 14.95
CA ARG A 127 -8.44 10.28 15.35
C ARG A 127 -7.76 9.63 14.15
N MET A 128 -6.93 8.61 14.41
CA MET A 128 -6.16 7.93 13.37
C MET A 128 -7.03 7.26 12.30
N ASP A 129 -8.16 6.64 12.69
CA ASP A 129 -9.07 6.01 11.74
C ASP A 129 -9.75 7.04 10.81
N GLU A 130 -10.16 8.19 11.37
CA GLU A 130 -10.75 9.30 10.63
C GLU A 130 -9.73 9.94 9.67
N PHE A 131 -8.48 10.03 10.10
CA PHE A 131 -7.39 10.48 9.24
C PHE A 131 -7.11 9.49 8.10
N ASP A 132 -7.11 8.18 8.34
CA ASP A 132 -6.98 7.15 7.28
C ASP A 132 -8.12 7.28 6.25
N GLU A 133 -9.36 7.44 6.70
CA GLU A 133 -10.52 7.61 5.82
C GLU A 133 -10.44 8.87 4.96
N VAL A 134 -10.07 10.02 5.53
CA VAL A 134 -9.90 11.27 4.77
C VAL A 134 -8.82 11.12 3.70
N MET A 135 -7.69 10.52 4.07
CA MET A 135 -6.55 10.36 3.16
C MET A 135 -6.85 9.35 2.04
N ARG A 136 -7.70 8.34 2.30
CA ARG A 136 -8.24 7.44 1.28
C ARG A 136 -9.18 8.17 0.33
N SER A 137 -10.10 8.97 0.86
CA SER A 137 -11.06 9.74 0.06
C SER A 137 -10.37 10.78 -0.83
N ALA A 138 -9.27 11.37 -0.33
CA ALA A 138 -8.40 12.26 -1.10
C ALA A 138 -7.53 11.53 -2.16
N GLY A 139 -7.56 10.20 -2.21
CA GLY A 139 -6.80 9.40 -3.18
C GLY A 139 -5.29 9.37 -2.93
N VAL A 140 -4.85 9.71 -1.71
CA VAL A 140 -3.43 9.67 -1.31
C VAL A 140 -2.95 8.22 -1.16
N TRP A 141 -3.82 7.34 -0.67
CA TRP A 141 -3.59 5.91 -0.59
C TRP A 141 -4.41 5.20 -1.69
N ARG A 142 -3.76 4.38 -2.53
CA ARG A 142 -4.41 3.51 -3.52
C ARG A 142 -4.06 2.06 -3.28
#